data_AF-A0A432KJQ6-F1
#
_entry.id   AF-A0A432KJQ6-F1
#
_cell.length_a   1.000
_cell.length_b   1.000
_cell.length_c   1.000
_cell.angle_alpha   90.00
_cell.angle_beta   90.00
_cell.angle_gamma   90.00
#
_symmetry.space_group_name_H-M   'P 1'
#
loop_
_entity.id
_entity.type
_entity.pdbx_description
1 polymer ?
#
loop_
_entity_poly.entity_id
_entity_poly.type
_entity_poly.pdbx_seq_one_letter_code
_entity_poly.pdbx_strand_id
1 'polypeptide(L)' 'HLNNLFHEVYFSHDLNQRKPDQEIYQNVLSLSQTGATEALFMDDGQANLDSAYKLGIHTLHIPRNGGFITLLEKKLSEI' A
#
# COMPACT_ATOMS: atom_id res chain seq x y z
N HIS A 1 -4.56 -18.98 -6.71
CA HIS A 1 -3.20 -18.39 -6.67
C HIS A 1 -3.33 -16.88 -6.76
N LEU A 2 -2.46 -16.11 -6.07
CA LEU A 2 -2.54 -14.64 -5.98
C LEU A 2 -2.59 -13.94 -7.35
N ASN A 3 -2.03 -14.58 -8.37
CA ASN A 3 -1.99 -14.11 -9.76
C ASN A 3 -3.39 -13.86 -10.40
N ASN A 4 -4.47 -14.37 -9.80
CA ASN A 4 -5.83 -14.09 -10.28
C ASN A 4 -6.46 -12.86 -9.59
N LEU A 5 -5.82 -12.33 -8.55
CA LEU A 5 -6.32 -11.21 -7.74
C LEU A 5 -5.48 -9.94 -7.92
N PHE A 6 -4.22 -10.09 -8.32
CA PHE A 6 -3.26 -9.00 -8.46
C PHE A 6 -2.58 -9.06 -9.82
N HIS A 7 -2.32 -7.88 -10.41
CA HIS A 7 -1.50 -7.77 -11.62
C HIS A 7 -0.06 -8.20 -11.34
N GLU A 8 0.49 -7.77 -10.21
CA GLU A 8 1.84 -8.08 -9.76
C GLU A 8 1.86 -8.32 -8.26
N VAL A 9 2.80 -9.15 -7.80
CA VAL A 9 3.00 -9.45 -6.37
C VAL A 9 4.47 -9.23 -6.02
N TYR A 10 4.71 -8.34 -5.06
CA TYR A 10 6.06 -8.01 -4.58
C TYR A 10 6.27 -8.60 -3.19
N PHE A 11 7.23 -9.51 -3.05
CA PHE A 11 7.58 -10.09 -1.76
C PHE A 11 8.83 -9.44 -1.17
N SER A 12 8.81 -9.18 0.14
CA SER A 12 9.95 -8.57 0.84
C SER A 12 11.23 -9.39 0.75
N HIS A 13 11.13 -10.72 0.74
CA HIS A 13 12.29 -11.60 0.64
C HIS A 13 12.95 -11.56 -0.75
N ASP A 14 12.15 -11.43 -1.81
CA ASP A 14 12.66 -11.30 -3.18
C ASP A 14 13.31 -9.94 -3.42
N LEU A 15 12.74 -8.88 -2.82
CA LEU A 15 13.26 -7.53 -2.93
C LEU A 15 14.38 -7.21 -1.94
N ASN A 16 14.61 -8.06 -0.93
CA ASN A 16 15.47 -7.80 0.23
C ASN A 16 15.20 -6.43 0.89
N GLN A 17 13.94 -6.01 0.86
CA GLN A 17 13.43 -4.74 1.36
C GLN A 17 12.20 -5.02 2.21
N ARG A 18 11.94 -4.22 3.24
CA ARG A 18 10.79 -4.42 4.11
C ARG A 18 10.13 -3.12 4.49
N LYS A 19 8.83 -3.19 4.75
CA LYS A 19 8.14 -2.12 5.44
C LYS A 19 8.62 -2.06 6.90
N PRO A 20 8.73 -0.87 7.52
CA PRO A 20 8.34 0.45 7.01
C PRO A 20 9.48 1.21 6.28
N ASP A 21 10.55 0.56 5.84
CA ASP A 21 11.66 1.25 5.18
C ASP A 21 11.17 1.86 3.86
N GLN A 22 11.49 3.14 3.60
CA GLN A 22 10.92 3.89 2.46
C GLN A 22 11.25 3.26 1.09
N GLU A 23 12.38 2.56 1.02
CA GLU A 23 12.91 1.95 -0.19
C GLU A 23 11.91 0.98 -0.84
N ILE A 24 11.17 0.20 -0.05
CA ILE A 24 10.21 -0.78 -0.61
C ILE A 24 9.07 -0.07 -1.35
N TYR A 25 8.57 1.05 -0.83
CA TYR A 25 7.46 1.77 -1.44
C TYR A 25 7.90 2.46 -2.73
N GLN A 26 9.08 3.09 -2.70
CA GLN A 26 9.68 3.72 -3.88
C GLN A 26 9.94 2.70 -4.99
N ASN A 27 10.47 1.52 -4.62
CA ASN A 27 10.72 0.44 -5.56
C ASN A 27 9.41 -0.10 -6.16
N VAL A 28 8.39 -0.36 -5.34
CA VAL A 28 7.08 -0.81 -5.82
C VAL A 28 6.44 0.22 -6.75
N LEU A 29 6.45 1.51 -6.42
CA LEU A 29 5.94 2.57 -7.29
C LEU A 29 6.68 2.60 -8.65
N SER A 30 8.00 2.41 -8.63
CA SER A 30 8.80 2.35 -9.86
C SER A 30 8.48 1.11 -10.70
N LEU A 31 8.38 -0.06 -10.07
CA LEU A 31 8.10 -1.34 -10.76
C LEU A 31 6.68 -1.36 -11.33
N SER A 32 5.70 -0.80 -10.61
CA SER A 32 4.32 -0.68 -11.06
C SER A 32 4.06 0.53 -11.96
N GLN A 33 5.08 1.36 -12.22
CA GLN A 33 4.96 2.61 -13.00
C GLN A 33 3.82 3.52 -12.51
N THR A 34 3.66 3.62 -11.19
CA THR A 34 2.55 4.35 -10.56
C THR A 34 3.08 5.59 -9.83
N GLY A 35 2.45 6.74 -10.03
CA GLY A 35 2.75 7.94 -9.24
C GLY A 35 2.31 7.78 -7.79
N ALA A 36 3.06 8.37 -6.85
CA ALA A 36 2.69 8.29 -5.43
C ALA A 36 1.27 8.84 -5.15
N THR A 37 0.91 9.94 -5.80
CA THR A 37 -0.42 10.57 -5.69
C THR A 37 -1.55 9.79 -6.37
N GLU A 38 -1.23 8.73 -7.12
CA GLU A 38 -2.21 7.84 -7.77
C GLU A 38 -2.36 6.52 -7.01
N ALA A 39 -1.53 6.31 -5.99
CA ALA A 39 -1.47 5.07 -5.23
C ALA A 39 -2.25 5.18 -3.90
N LEU A 40 -3.04 4.14 -3.61
CA LEU A 40 -3.62 3.89 -2.30
C LEU A 40 -2.95 2.68 -1.64
N PHE A 41 -2.25 2.91 -0.53
CA PHE A 41 -1.63 1.87 0.28
C PHE A 41 -2.49 1.51 1.50
N MET A 42 -2.80 0.21 1.63
CA MET A 42 -3.65 -0.35 2.68
C MET A 42 -2.85 -1.32 3.55
N ASP A 43 -2.82 -1.10 4.87
CA ASP A 43 -2.04 -1.91 5.82
C ASP A 43 -2.63 -1.82 7.24
N ASP A 44 -2.35 -2.82 8.10
CA ASP A 44 -2.77 -2.82 9.51
C ASP A 44 -1.76 -2.13 10.44
N GLY A 45 -0.52 -1.93 10.00
CA GLY A 45 0.56 -1.31 10.77
C GLY A 45 0.69 0.19 10.56
N GLN A 46 0.45 0.99 11.60
CA GLN A 46 0.55 2.46 11.54
C GLN A 46 1.91 2.95 11.03
N ALA A 47 3.01 2.35 11.48
CA ALA A 47 4.35 2.71 11.02
C ALA A 47 4.54 2.52 9.49
N ASN A 48 3.88 1.52 8.91
CA ASN A 48 3.92 1.28 7.46
C ASN A 48 3.15 2.37 6.70
N LEU A 49 2.01 2.79 7.25
CA LEU A 49 1.19 3.86 6.68
C LEU A 49 1.91 5.20 6.77
N ASP A 50 2.50 5.53 7.92
CA ASP A 50 3.21 6.79 8.12
C ASP A 50 4.40 6.93 7.16
N SER A 51 5.11 5.82 6.89
CA SER A 51 6.22 5.82 5.94
C SER A 51 5.77 6.04 4.50
N ALA A 52 4.72 5.35 4.06
CA ALA A 52 4.13 5.55 2.74
C ALA A 52 3.56 6.96 2.56
N TYR A 53 2.88 7.49 3.57
CA TYR A 53 2.29 8.84 3.55
C TYR A 53 3.36 9.92 3.35
N LYS A 54 4.54 9.79 3.98
CA LYS A 54 5.69 10.71 3.79
C LYS A 54 6.19 10.76 2.35
N LEU A 55 5.90 9.75 1.54
CA LEU A 55 6.25 9.68 0.12
C LEU A 55 5.14 10.25 -0.79
N GLY A 56 4.04 10.76 -0.23
CA GLY A 56 2.90 11.28 -0.98
C GLY A 56 1.88 10.21 -1.39
N ILE A 57 1.99 9.00 -0.87
CA ILE A 57 1.04 7.90 -1.12
C ILE A 57 -0.21 8.10 -0.27
N HIS A 58 -1.40 7.94 -0.85
CA HIS A 58 -2.62 7.89 -0.06
C HIS A 58 -2.62 6.64 0.80
N THR A 59 -2.98 6.76 2.08
CA THR A 59 -2.96 5.62 3.00
C THR A 59 -4.33 5.35 3.60
N LEU A 60 -4.60 4.08 3.88
CA LEU A 60 -5.81 3.62 4.55
C LEU A 60 -5.44 2.53 5.57
N HIS A 61 -5.76 2.79 6.84
CA HIS A 61 -5.60 1.81 7.90
C HIS A 61 -6.69 0.75 7.84
N ILE A 62 -6.30 -0.52 7.74
CA ILE A 62 -7.23 -1.65 7.74
C ILE A 62 -7.08 -2.41 9.06
N PRO A 63 -7.97 -2.16 10.06
CA PRO A 63 -7.91 -2.88 11.32
C PRO A 63 -8.33 -4.34 11.13
N ARG A 64 -7.71 -5.25 11.89
CA ARG A 64 -7.95 -6.71 11.78
C ARG A 64 -9.40 -7.14 11.95
N ASN A 65 -10.22 -6.34 12.64
CA ASN A 65 -11.61 -6.65 12.97
C ASN A 65 -12.61 -5.60 12.42
N GLY A 66 -12.28 -4.90 11.31
CA GLY A 66 -13.14 -3.84 10.74
C GLY A 66 -13.78 -4.18 9.39
N GLY A 67 -14.74 -3.35 8.98
CA GLY A 67 -15.39 -3.44 7.67
C GLY A 67 -14.52 -2.88 6.55
N PHE A 68 -13.67 -3.72 5.96
CA PHE A 68 -12.77 -3.36 4.84
C PHE A 68 -13.50 -2.62 3.71
N ILE A 69 -14.62 -3.16 3.24
CA ILE A 69 -15.36 -2.59 2.10
C ILE A 69 -15.87 -1.18 2.42
N THR A 70 -16.54 -0.99 3.55
CA THR A 70 -17.07 0.32 3.96
C THR A 70 -15.96 1.36 4.13
N LEU A 71 -14.81 0.96 4.69
CA LEU A 71 -13.65 1.84 4.84
C LEU A 71 -13.05 2.24 3.49
N LEU A 72 -12.94 1.28 2.56
CA LEU A 72 -12.43 1.52 1.23
C LEU A 72 -13.34 2.44 0.43
N GLU A 73 -14.65 2.18 0.40
CA GLU A 73 -15.64 3.02 -0.30
C GLU A 73 -15.60 4.45 0.19
N LYS A 74 -15.58 4.65 1.52
CA LYS A 74 -15.44 5.98 2.10
C LYS A 74 -14.15 6.65 1.63
N LYS A 75 -13.02 5.93 1.68
CA LYS A 75 -11.72 6.51 1.31
C LYS A 75 -11.66 6.92 -0.16
N LEU A 76 -12.20 6.10 -1.06
CA LEU A 76 -12.25 6.39 -2.49
C LEU A 76 -13.19 7.56 -2.85
N SER A 77 -14.13 7.92 -1.96
CA SER A 77 -14.94 9.13 -2.16
C SER A 77 -14.25 10.43 -1.72
N GLU A 78 -13.14 10.35 -0.99
CA GLU A 78 -12.41 11.49 -0.43
C GLU A 78 -11.19 11.90 -1.27
N ILE A 79 -10.68 11.01 -2.13
CA ILE A 79 -9.51 11.21 -2.99
C ILE A 79 -9.95 11.28 -4.44
#